data_AF-A0A8S3IBW3-F1
#
_entry.id   AF-A0A8S3IBW3-F1
#
_cell.length_a   1.000
_cell.length_b   1.000
_cell.length_c   1.000
_cell.angle_alpha   90.00
_cell.angle_beta   90.00
_cell.angle_gamma   90.00
#
_symmetry.space_group_name_H-M   'P 1'
#
loop_
_entity.id
_entity.type
_entity.pdbx_description
1 polymer ?
#
loop_
_entity_poly.entity_id
_entity_poly.type
_entity_poly.pdbx_seq_one_letter_code
_entity_poly.pdbx_strand_id
1 'polypeptide(L)'
;MNEHGVLELNELTQADGVANTRSSQCFLDDEWEPEPIEALTAPERALRPSHSRDLMSMLVSIYGHAELFVEEYIHMLADRMLSGQSNKVDIEHEGRYVDLLKQRFGDGGLQGCDVMLKDYVDSRLMNDLVKKQLAHVHFPLASTAGVPINTLIISSQYWPEVKFSPIDLPDELKAIQVAYTTAYETLKPHRTLHWSPNYGQVNLEIEIGGKTLEFSVTPFHAAIIYKFQEK
;
A
#
# COMPACT_ATOMS: atom_id res chain seq x y z
N MET A 1 0.99 -17.84 47.95
CA MET A 1 1.31 -19.27 47.92
C MET A 1 -0.01 -19.97 48.15
N ASN A 2 -0.75 -20.25 47.07
CA ASN A 2 -2.02 -20.96 47.12
C ASN A 2 -1.81 -22.23 46.30
N GLU A 3 -1.96 -23.35 46.99
CA GLU A 3 -1.64 -24.69 46.54
C GLU A 3 -2.91 -25.41 46.09
N HIS A 4 -2.78 -26.01 44.90
CA HIS A 4 -3.44 -27.18 44.30
C HIS A 4 -4.92 -27.50 44.60
N GLY A 5 -5.68 -27.57 43.51
CA GLY A 5 -6.88 -28.39 43.38
C GLY A 5 -7.08 -28.79 41.92
N VAL A 6 -6.46 -29.90 41.52
CA VAL A 6 -6.72 -30.59 40.24
C VAL A 6 -8.07 -31.31 40.40
N LEU A 7 -9.04 -31.01 39.55
CA LEU A 7 -10.28 -31.79 39.44
C LEU A 7 -10.47 -32.22 37.99
N GLU A 8 -10.21 -33.51 37.79
CA GLU A 8 -10.44 -34.28 36.58
C GLU A 8 -11.93 -34.66 36.54
N LEU A 9 -12.64 -34.27 35.49
CA LEU A 9 -13.99 -34.77 35.18
C LEU A 9 -13.91 -35.53 33.86
N ASN A 10 -13.72 -36.85 33.99
CA ASN A 10 -13.97 -37.83 32.94
C ASN A 10 -15.42 -38.31 33.05
N GLU A 11 -16.26 -37.98 32.08
CA GLU A 11 -17.40 -38.81 31.73
C GLU A 11 -17.33 -39.18 30.25
N LEU A 12 -17.02 -40.45 30.02
CA LEU A 12 -17.04 -41.14 28.74
C LEU A 12 -18.49 -41.32 28.29
N THR A 13 -18.86 -40.70 27.18
CA THR A 13 -19.89 -41.26 26.30
C THR A 13 -19.35 -41.32 24.86
N GLN A 14 -19.69 -42.44 24.25
CA GLN A 14 -19.02 -43.07 23.14
C GLN A 14 -19.47 -42.46 21.80
N ALA A 15 -18.49 -42.26 20.92
CA ALA A 15 -18.54 -42.40 19.45
C ALA A 15 -19.73 -41.80 18.68
N ASP A 16 -19.47 -40.72 17.93
CA ASP A 16 -19.79 -40.71 16.50
C ASP A 16 -18.76 -39.85 15.74
N GLY A 17 -18.10 -40.48 14.78
CA GLY A 17 -17.01 -39.88 14.01
C GLY A 17 -17.52 -38.93 12.95
N VAL A 18 -17.28 -37.63 13.14
CA VAL A 18 -17.44 -36.62 12.09
C VAL A 18 -16.15 -36.61 11.26
N ALA A 19 -16.11 -37.45 10.22
CA ALA A 19 -15.16 -37.29 9.13
C ALA A 19 -15.49 -35.99 8.39
N ASN A 20 -14.76 -34.92 8.70
CA ASN A 20 -14.79 -33.68 7.96
C ASN A 20 -14.07 -33.88 6.62
N THR A 21 -14.74 -34.52 5.67
CA THR A 21 -14.43 -34.38 4.25
C THR A 21 -14.76 -32.94 3.89
N ARG A 22 -13.72 -32.11 3.84
CA ARG A 22 -13.75 -30.79 3.21
C ARG A 22 -13.94 -31.03 1.72
N SER A 23 -15.16 -31.37 1.32
CA SER A 23 -15.58 -31.44 -0.06
C SER A 23 -15.35 -30.07 -0.66
N SER A 24 -14.37 -30.00 -1.55
CA SER A 24 -14.32 -29.00 -2.61
C SER A 24 -15.69 -29.02 -3.27
N GLN A 25 -16.60 -28.15 -2.85
CA GLN A 25 -17.75 -27.77 -3.65
C GLN A 25 -17.17 -27.03 -4.85
N CYS A 26 -16.79 -27.81 -5.87
CA CYS A 26 -16.91 -27.36 -7.23
C CYS A 26 -18.36 -26.88 -7.34
N PHE A 27 -18.54 -25.57 -7.48
CA PHE A 27 -19.77 -24.99 -7.99
C PHE A 27 -19.94 -25.61 -9.39
N LEU A 28 -20.57 -26.78 -9.43
CA LEU A 28 -21.14 -27.28 -10.66
C LEU A 28 -22.18 -26.24 -11.03
N ASP A 29 -21.99 -25.69 -12.22
CA ASP A 29 -22.91 -24.85 -12.97
C ASP A 29 -24.17 -25.69 -13.32
N ASP A 30 -24.79 -26.33 -12.33
CA ASP A 30 -25.92 -27.25 -12.49
C ASP A 30 -27.25 -26.50 -12.80
N GLU A 31 -27.19 -25.17 -12.88
CA GLU A 31 -28.30 -24.30 -13.30
C GLU A 31 -28.04 -23.67 -14.68
N TRP A 32 -27.06 -24.20 -15.43
CA TRP A 32 -26.86 -23.83 -16.82
C TRP A 32 -27.88 -24.54 -17.71
N GLU A 33 -28.90 -23.80 -18.17
CA GLU A 33 -29.81 -24.28 -19.22
C GLU A 33 -29.42 -23.70 -20.59
N PRO A 34 -29.38 -24.52 -21.65
CA PRO A 34 -29.13 -24.03 -22.99
C PRO A 34 -30.24 -23.07 -23.42
N GLU A 35 -29.86 -21.98 -24.07
CA GLU A 35 -30.85 -20.98 -24.51
C GLU A 35 -31.93 -21.63 -25.38
N PRO A 36 -33.22 -21.28 -25.18
CA PRO A 36 -34.32 -21.79 -25.98
C PRO A 36 -34.10 -21.51 -27.47
N ILE A 37 -34.48 -22.47 -28.33
CA ILE A 37 -34.30 -22.39 -29.79
C ILE A 37 -34.93 -21.10 -30.38
N GLU A 38 -35.99 -20.57 -29.75
CA GLU A 38 -36.68 -19.33 -30.13
C GLU A 38 -35.80 -18.06 -30.01
N ALA A 39 -34.78 -18.07 -29.15
CA ALA A 39 -33.82 -16.97 -29.00
C ALA A 39 -32.95 -16.76 -30.26
N LEU A 40 -32.86 -17.77 -31.14
CA LEU A 40 -32.12 -17.68 -32.41
C LEU A 40 -32.83 -16.80 -33.45
N THR A 41 -34.14 -16.58 -33.29
CA THR A 41 -35.00 -15.91 -34.30
C THR A 41 -35.47 -14.51 -33.89
N ALA A 42 -35.26 -14.09 -32.64
CA ALA A 42 -35.71 -12.78 -32.17
C ALA A 42 -34.71 -11.65 -32.54
N PRO A 43 -35.15 -10.53 -33.14
CA PRO A 43 -34.30 -9.35 -33.37
C PRO A 43 -33.79 -8.71 -32.06
N GLU A 44 -34.36 -9.12 -30.92
CA GLU A 44 -33.97 -8.69 -29.58
C GLU A 44 -32.62 -9.24 -29.10
N ARG A 45 -31.97 -10.13 -29.87
CA ARG A 45 -30.61 -10.65 -29.60
C ARG A 45 -29.56 -9.53 -29.46
N ALA A 46 -29.77 -8.37 -30.10
CA ALA A 46 -28.89 -7.22 -29.98
C ALA A 46 -29.10 -6.41 -28.67
N LEU A 47 -30.28 -6.53 -28.04
CA LEU A 47 -30.69 -5.69 -26.90
C LEU A 47 -30.82 -6.45 -25.58
N ARG A 48 -30.92 -7.78 -25.62
CA ARG A 48 -30.94 -8.60 -24.40
C ARG A 48 -29.53 -8.77 -23.87
N PRO A 49 -29.22 -8.29 -22.64
CA PRO A 49 -27.97 -8.61 -21.99
C PRO A 49 -28.03 -10.07 -21.57
N SER A 50 -27.52 -10.98 -22.41
CA SER A 50 -27.14 -12.33 -21.98
C SER A 50 -26.28 -12.16 -20.73
N HIS A 51 -26.82 -12.57 -19.57
CA HIS A 51 -26.20 -12.61 -18.25
C HIS A 51 -25.12 -11.55 -18.01
N SER A 52 -25.53 -10.34 -17.56
CA SER A 52 -24.66 -9.28 -17.03
C SER A 52 -23.24 -9.30 -17.62
N ARG A 53 -23.06 -8.83 -18.86
CA ARG A 53 -21.71 -8.65 -19.44
C ARG A 53 -20.86 -7.97 -18.39
N ASP A 54 -19.91 -8.71 -17.82
CA ASP A 54 -19.09 -8.26 -16.70
C ASP A 54 -18.46 -6.93 -17.13
N LEU A 55 -18.68 -5.87 -16.35
CA LEU A 55 -18.16 -4.53 -16.66
C LEU A 55 -16.66 -4.58 -16.90
N MET A 56 -15.96 -5.47 -16.19
CA MET A 56 -14.54 -5.71 -16.39
C MET A 56 -14.26 -6.35 -17.75
N SER A 57 -15.04 -7.35 -18.17
CA SER A 57 -14.94 -7.92 -19.52
C SER A 57 -15.29 -6.90 -20.61
N MET A 58 -16.24 -6.00 -20.36
CA MET A 58 -16.55 -4.89 -21.26
C MET A 58 -15.36 -3.92 -21.36
N LEU A 59 -14.76 -3.50 -20.24
CA LEU A 59 -13.57 -2.65 -20.23
C LEU A 59 -12.41 -3.30 -20.97
N VAL A 60 -12.11 -4.57 -20.68
CA VAL A 60 -11.05 -5.33 -21.36
C VAL A 60 -11.34 -5.45 -22.87
N SER A 61 -12.60 -5.60 -23.28
CA SER A 61 -12.97 -5.65 -24.70
C SER A 61 -12.74 -4.34 -25.45
N ILE A 62 -12.83 -3.19 -24.76
CA ILE A 62 -12.56 -1.86 -25.34
C ILE A 62 -11.05 -1.63 -25.48
N TYR A 63 -10.27 -1.97 -24.45
CA TYR A 63 -8.81 -1.78 -24.45
C TYR A 63 -8.04 -2.90 -25.18
N GLY A 64 -8.70 -4.01 -25.49
CA GLY A 64 -8.17 -5.13 -26.26
C GLY A 64 -7.30 -6.12 -25.48
N HIS A 65 -6.56 -5.66 -24.46
CA HIS A 65 -5.69 -6.52 -23.64
C HIS A 65 -5.85 -6.23 -22.16
N ALA A 66 -5.97 -7.28 -21.35
CA ALA A 66 -6.08 -7.18 -19.89
C ALA A 66 -4.79 -6.66 -19.22
N GLU A 67 -3.63 -6.91 -19.83
CA GLU A 67 -2.32 -6.53 -19.27
C GLU A 67 -2.14 -5.01 -19.16
N LEU A 68 -2.62 -4.25 -20.15
CA LEU A 68 -2.57 -2.77 -20.13
C LEU A 68 -3.39 -2.19 -18.97
N PHE A 69 -4.53 -2.81 -18.66
CA PHE A 69 -5.35 -2.40 -17.51
C PHE A 69 -4.62 -2.65 -16.19
N VAL A 70 -3.97 -3.81 -16.05
CA VAL A 70 -3.21 -4.16 -14.86
C VAL A 70 -2.01 -3.23 -14.69
N GLU A 71 -1.27 -2.93 -15.76
CA GLU A 71 -0.15 -2.00 -15.74
C GLU A 71 -0.59 -0.59 -15.30
N GLU A 72 -1.67 -0.06 -15.87
CA GLU A 72 -2.21 1.25 -15.48
C GLU A 72 -2.71 1.25 -14.04
N TYR A 73 -3.33 0.15 -13.60
CA TYR A 73 -3.75 -0.01 -12.21
C TYR A 73 -2.55 0.02 -11.24
N ILE A 74 -1.45 -0.64 -11.57
CA ILE A 74 -0.20 -0.62 -10.77
C ILE A 74 0.33 0.82 -10.69
N HIS A 75 0.39 1.55 -11.81
CA HIS A 75 0.81 2.95 -11.84
C HIS A 75 -0.09 3.84 -10.98
N MET A 76 -1.40 3.71 -11.13
CA MET A 76 -2.39 4.46 -10.36
C MET A 76 -2.29 4.15 -8.85
N LEU A 77 -2.09 2.88 -8.47
CA LEU A 77 -1.90 2.50 -7.07
C LEU A 77 -0.61 3.10 -6.51
N ALA A 78 0.48 3.08 -7.28
CA ALA A 78 1.76 3.65 -6.89
C ALA A 78 1.64 5.15 -6.64
N ASP A 79 1.06 5.89 -7.59
CA ASP A 79 0.83 7.32 -7.47
C ASP A 79 -0.06 7.65 -6.27
N ARG A 80 -1.09 6.84 -6.01
CA ARG A 80 -1.95 7.01 -4.83
C ARG A 80 -1.17 6.85 -3.53
N MET A 81 -0.33 5.82 -3.42
CA MET A 81 0.49 5.55 -2.24
C MET A 81 1.61 6.58 -2.03
N LEU A 82 2.19 7.08 -3.13
CA LEU A 82 3.28 8.07 -3.11
C LEU A 82 2.77 9.50 -2.96
N SER A 83 1.53 9.80 -3.33
CA SER A 83 0.92 11.08 -3.05
C SER A 83 0.97 11.29 -1.53
N GLY A 84 1.68 12.32 -1.06
CA GLY A 84 2.17 12.47 0.33
C GLY A 84 1.12 12.42 1.46
N GLN A 85 -0.15 12.21 1.13
CA GLN A 85 -1.23 11.80 2.01
C GLN A 85 -1.11 10.33 2.45
N SER A 86 0.10 9.86 2.76
CA SER A 86 0.33 8.48 3.18
C SER A 86 -0.67 8.07 4.27
N ASN A 87 -0.94 8.93 5.26
CA ASN A 87 -1.86 8.65 6.36
C ASN A 87 -3.36 8.51 5.97
N LYS A 88 -3.74 8.75 4.72
CA LYS A 88 -5.12 8.65 4.22
C LYS A 88 -5.37 7.36 3.42
N VAL A 89 -4.32 6.62 3.08
CA VAL A 89 -4.46 5.39 2.28
C VAL A 89 -5.04 4.29 3.16
N ASP A 90 -6.24 3.84 2.80
CA ASP A 90 -6.88 2.69 3.45
C ASP A 90 -6.37 1.39 2.83
N ILE A 91 -5.31 0.85 3.44
CA ILE A 91 -4.62 -0.36 2.99
C ILE A 91 -5.59 -1.54 2.90
N GLU A 92 -6.55 -1.64 3.81
CA GLU A 92 -7.48 -2.77 3.83
C GLU A 92 -8.45 -2.70 2.66
N HIS A 93 -8.93 -1.50 2.35
CA HIS A 93 -9.75 -1.28 1.15
C HIS A 93 -8.95 -1.57 -0.13
N GLU A 94 -7.72 -1.08 -0.26
CA GLU A 94 -6.88 -1.34 -1.43
C GLU A 94 -6.55 -2.84 -1.57
N GLY A 95 -6.27 -3.54 -0.47
CA GLY A 95 -6.06 -4.98 -0.46
C GLY A 95 -7.27 -5.75 -0.99
N ARG A 96 -8.49 -5.40 -0.55
CA ARG A 96 -9.72 -6.02 -1.08
C ARG A 96 -9.91 -5.76 -2.57
N TYR A 97 -9.56 -4.59 -3.07
CA TYR A 97 -9.63 -4.30 -4.51
C TYR A 97 -8.62 -5.14 -5.30
N VAL A 98 -7.39 -5.29 -4.80
CA VAL A 98 -6.39 -6.18 -5.41
C VAL A 98 -6.88 -7.62 -5.43
N ASP A 99 -7.49 -8.11 -4.35
CA ASP A 99 -8.06 -9.47 -4.29
C ASP A 99 -9.18 -9.69 -5.32
N LEU A 100 -10.07 -8.71 -5.50
CA LEU A 100 -11.11 -8.75 -6.53
C LEU A 100 -10.50 -8.78 -7.94
N LEU A 101 -9.44 -8.02 -8.18
CA LEU A 101 -8.74 -8.01 -9.46
C LEU A 101 -8.05 -9.35 -9.73
N LYS A 102 -7.46 -9.98 -8.71
CA LYS A 102 -6.84 -11.31 -8.82
C LYS A 102 -7.84 -12.40 -9.19
N GLN A 103 -9.08 -12.32 -8.71
CA GLN A 103 -10.14 -13.26 -9.10
C GLN A 103 -10.48 -13.19 -10.59
N ARG A 104 -10.22 -12.05 -11.25
CA ARG A 104 -10.53 -11.83 -12.68
C ARG A 104 -9.34 -12.02 -13.60
N PHE A 105 -8.17 -11.52 -13.22
CA PHE A 105 -6.97 -11.51 -14.06
C PHE A 105 -5.91 -12.56 -13.66
N GLY A 106 -6.11 -13.25 -12.54
CA GLY A 106 -5.12 -14.14 -11.95
C GLY A 106 -4.05 -13.39 -11.17
N ASP A 107 -3.13 -14.16 -10.55
CA ASP A 107 -2.15 -13.63 -9.61
C ASP A 107 -0.91 -13.03 -10.30
N GLY A 108 -0.53 -13.55 -11.47
CA GLY A 108 0.78 -13.30 -12.08
C GLY A 108 1.09 -11.83 -12.41
N GLY A 109 0.09 -11.04 -12.80
CA GLY A 109 0.27 -9.61 -13.11
C GLY A 109 0.15 -8.68 -11.92
N LEU A 110 -0.41 -9.14 -10.78
CA LEU A 110 -0.77 -8.31 -9.64
C LEU A 110 0.19 -8.44 -8.45
N GLN A 111 1.23 -9.27 -8.57
CA GLN A 111 2.26 -9.44 -7.54
C GLN A 111 2.92 -8.11 -7.14
N GLY A 112 3.10 -7.17 -8.08
CA GLY A 112 3.62 -5.83 -7.79
C GLY A 112 2.76 -5.09 -6.75
N CYS A 113 1.44 -5.11 -6.92
CA CYS A 113 0.50 -4.47 -5.99
C CYS A 113 0.59 -5.06 -4.58
N ASP A 114 0.77 -6.38 -4.43
CA ASP A 114 0.92 -7.01 -3.12
C ASP A 114 2.19 -6.56 -2.40
N VAL A 115 3.30 -6.50 -3.14
CA VAL A 115 4.57 -6.03 -2.59
C VAL A 115 4.44 -4.56 -2.20
N MET A 116 3.77 -3.73 -3.01
CA MET A 116 3.52 -2.32 -2.68
C MET A 116 2.69 -2.15 -1.39
N LEU A 117 1.62 -2.94 -1.23
CA LEU A 117 0.81 -2.94 -0.01
C LEU A 117 1.63 -3.38 1.22
N LYS A 118 2.45 -4.42 1.06
CA LYS A 118 3.34 -4.90 2.11
C LYS A 118 4.40 -3.86 2.47
N ASP A 119 5.07 -3.27 1.48
CA ASP A 119 6.07 -2.22 1.67
C ASP A 119 5.48 -1.04 2.45
N TYR A 120 4.23 -0.68 2.18
CA TYR A 120 3.54 0.39 2.90
C TYR A 120 3.34 0.03 4.39
N VAL A 121 2.88 -1.19 4.71
CA VAL A 121 2.73 -1.64 6.10
C VAL A 121 4.09 -1.73 6.81
N ASP A 122 5.06 -2.36 6.15
CA ASP A 122 6.42 -2.55 6.67
C ASP A 122 7.10 -1.19 6.91
N SER A 123 6.86 -0.20 6.05
CA SER A 123 7.36 1.16 6.23
C SER A 123 6.87 1.78 7.53
N ARG A 124 5.58 1.67 7.85
CA ARG A 124 5.02 2.21 9.12
C ARG A 124 5.70 1.58 10.33
N LEU A 125 5.85 0.26 10.32
CA LEU A 125 6.53 -0.46 11.38
C LEU A 125 8.00 -0.03 11.51
N MET A 126 8.71 0.10 10.39
CA MET A 126 10.11 0.53 10.37
C MET A 126 10.27 1.97 10.86
N ASN A 127 9.38 2.89 10.49
CA ASN A 127 9.41 4.26 10.99
C ASN A 127 9.30 4.29 12.52
N ASP A 128 8.40 3.50 13.10
CA ASP A 128 8.21 3.44 14.55
C ASP A 128 9.44 2.85 15.26
N LEU A 129 10.06 1.82 14.67
CA LEU A 129 11.32 1.26 15.17
C LEU A 129 12.47 2.26 15.10
N VAL A 130 12.62 2.96 13.97
CA VAL A 130 13.65 3.99 13.80
C VAL A 130 13.44 5.14 14.79
N LYS A 131 12.20 5.61 14.99
CA LYS A 131 11.88 6.63 16.00
C LYS A 131 12.28 6.20 17.41
N LYS A 132 11.98 4.96 17.80
CA LYS A 132 12.39 4.41 19.09
C LYS A 132 13.92 4.35 19.22
N GLN A 133 14.61 3.94 18.17
CA GLN A 133 16.07 3.87 18.16
C GLN A 133 16.72 5.26 18.27
N LEU A 134 16.21 6.24 17.52
CA LEU A 134 16.67 7.63 17.57
C LEU A 134 16.46 8.25 18.96
N ALA A 135 15.36 7.92 19.64
CA ALA A 135 15.11 8.35 21.01
C ALA A 135 16.08 7.70 22.01
N HIS A 136 16.41 6.42 21.82
CA HIS A 136 17.23 5.66 22.77
C HIS A 136 18.73 5.95 22.67
N VAL A 137 19.22 6.29 21.47
CA VAL A 137 20.65 6.48 21.19
C VAL A 137 21.11 7.93 21.44
N HIS A 138 20.20 8.85 21.83
CA HIS A 138 20.51 10.29 21.94
C HIS A 138 21.29 10.76 20.71
N PHE A 139 20.79 10.43 19.51
CA PHE A 139 21.45 10.82 18.28
C PHE A 139 21.53 12.36 18.25
N PRO A 140 22.74 12.98 18.34
CA PRO A 140 22.87 14.42 18.57
C PRO A 140 22.21 15.27 17.47
N LEU A 141 22.07 14.68 16.29
CA LEU A 141 21.58 15.30 15.07
C LEU A 141 20.04 15.27 14.91
N ALA A 142 19.35 14.32 15.56
CA ALA A 142 17.89 14.26 15.52
C ALA A 142 17.25 15.18 16.58
N SER A 143 17.96 15.38 17.70
CA SER A 143 17.55 16.28 18.78
C SER A 143 17.66 17.76 18.44
N THR A 144 18.47 18.15 17.45
CA THR A 144 18.65 19.56 17.07
C THR A 144 17.57 20.10 16.16
N ALA A 145 16.83 19.26 15.42
CA ALA A 145 15.84 19.73 14.46
C ALA A 145 14.39 19.59 14.94
N GLY A 146 14.05 18.66 15.83
CA GLY A 146 12.69 18.50 16.37
C GLY A 146 11.59 18.18 15.34
N VAL A 147 11.92 18.10 14.04
CA VAL A 147 10.96 17.86 12.96
C VAL A 147 10.58 16.38 12.91
N PRO A 148 9.30 16.02 13.07
CA PRO A 148 8.87 14.63 12.94
C PRO A 148 9.03 14.16 11.50
N ILE A 149 9.92 13.19 11.27
CA ILE A 149 10.07 12.52 9.97
C ILE A 149 9.24 11.24 9.90
N ASN A 150 8.58 11.05 8.76
CA ASN A 150 7.92 9.81 8.39
C ASN A 150 8.34 9.47 6.95
N THR A 151 8.74 8.23 6.70
CA THR A 151 9.28 7.82 5.40
C THR A 151 8.50 6.65 4.82
N LEU A 152 8.34 6.60 3.50
CA LEU A 152 7.84 5.42 2.82
C LEU A 152 9.05 4.68 2.21
N ILE A 153 9.29 3.46 2.67
CA ILE A 153 10.40 2.61 2.23
C ILE A 153 9.81 1.61 1.23
N ILE A 154 10.26 1.70 -0.02
CA ILE A 154 9.69 0.94 -1.13
C ILE A 154 10.71 0.01 -1.77
N SER A 155 10.22 -1.10 -2.32
CA SER A 155 11.00 -2.10 -3.06
C SER A 155 11.09 -1.71 -4.53
N SER A 156 12.21 -1.11 -4.97
CA SER A 156 12.36 -0.54 -6.33
C SER A 156 12.06 -1.48 -7.50
N GLN A 157 12.14 -2.80 -7.31
CA GLN A 157 11.87 -3.80 -8.35
C GLN A 157 10.38 -4.01 -8.67
N TYR A 158 9.50 -3.67 -7.72
CA TYR A 158 8.06 -3.94 -7.81
C TYR A 158 7.23 -2.68 -7.99
N TRP A 159 7.84 -1.51 -7.79
CA TRP A 159 7.21 -0.22 -8.01
C TRP A 159 7.48 0.27 -9.43
N PRO A 160 6.53 0.98 -10.06
CA PRO A 160 6.75 1.71 -11.30
C PRO A 160 7.97 2.62 -11.23
N GLU A 161 8.54 2.97 -12.38
CA GLU A 161 9.74 3.79 -12.46
C GLU A 161 9.56 5.15 -11.76
N VAL A 162 10.12 5.25 -10.55
CA VAL A 162 10.16 6.46 -9.75
C VAL A 162 11.23 7.38 -10.35
N LYS A 163 10.83 8.53 -10.89
CA LYS A 163 11.79 9.47 -11.48
C LYS A 163 12.62 10.11 -10.37
N PHE A 164 13.92 9.84 -10.38
CA PHE A 164 14.88 10.49 -9.50
C PHE A 164 15.28 11.84 -10.09
N SER A 165 15.07 12.93 -9.34
CA SER A 165 15.62 14.24 -9.67
C SER A 165 16.49 14.69 -8.50
N PRO A 166 17.76 15.04 -8.74
CA PRO A 166 18.61 15.57 -7.69
C PRO A 166 18.09 16.96 -7.30
N ILE A 167 17.63 17.07 -6.05
CA ILE A 167 17.20 18.35 -5.47
C ILE A 167 18.19 18.69 -4.36
N ASP A 168 18.70 19.92 -4.38
CA ASP A 168 19.53 20.43 -3.30
C ASP A 168 18.65 20.83 -2.12
N LEU A 169 18.57 19.94 -1.13
CA LEU A 169 17.78 20.15 0.08
C LEU A 169 18.57 21.01 1.11
N PRO A 170 17.87 21.77 1.96
CA PRO A 170 18.45 22.43 3.12
C PRO A 170 19.29 21.48 3.99
N ASP A 171 20.37 22.00 4.60
CA ASP A 171 21.30 21.19 5.38
C ASP A 171 20.65 20.53 6.59
N GLU A 172 19.63 21.17 7.18
CA GLU A 172 18.81 20.60 8.25
C GLU A 172 18.09 19.32 7.78
N LEU A 173 17.48 19.32 6.60
CA LEU A 173 16.79 18.16 6.06
C LEU A 173 17.78 17.05 5.66
N LYS A 174 18.94 17.42 5.11
CA LYS A 174 20.02 16.46 4.81
C LYS A 174 20.53 15.77 6.08
N ALA A 175 20.73 16.53 7.16
CA ALA A 175 21.14 15.99 8.45
C ALA A 175 20.12 14.98 8.99
N ILE A 176 18.83 15.27 8.88
CA ILE A 176 17.76 14.33 9.28
C ILE A 176 17.78 13.08 8.40
N GLN A 177 17.93 13.21 7.08
CA GLN A 177 18.01 12.06 6.17
C GLN A 177 19.18 11.15 6.53
N VAL A 178 20.36 11.71 6.79
CA VAL A 178 21.55 10.95 7.21
C VAL A 178 21.30 10.23 8.52
N ALA A 179 20.75 10.91 9.53
CA ALA A 179 20.44 10.30 10.82
C ALA A 179 19.44 9.14 10.68
N TYR A 180 18.39 9.32 9.87
CA TYR A 180 17.41 8.28 9.58
C TYR A 180 18.06 7.08 8.86
N THR A 181 18.90 7.32 7.86
CA THR A 181 19.61 6.26 7.14
C THR A 181 20.52 5.46 8.05
N THR A 182 21.31 6.11 8.91
CA THR A 182 22.19 5.41 9.86
C THR A 182 21.40 4.56 10.87
N ALA A 183 20.29 5.09 11.38
CA ALA A 183 19.42 4.33 12.26
C ALA A 183 18.78 3.13 11.55
N TYR A 184 18.38 3.29 10.29
CA TYR A 184 17.84 2.20 9.47
C TYR A 184 18.89 1.12 9.19
N GLU A 185 20.11 1.48 8.82
CA GLU A 185 21.22 0.55 8.58
C GLU A 185 21.58 -0.24 9.84
N THR A 186 21.45 0.36 11.02
CA THR A 186 21.62 -0.36 12.30
C THR A 186 20.57 -1.47 12.47
N LEU A 187 19.34 -1.25 12.01
CA LEU A 187 18.25 -2.24 12.05
C LEU A 187 18.35 -3.27 10.90
N LYS A 188 18.86 -2.86 9.74
CA LYS A 188 18.97 -3.65 8.51
C LYS A 188 20.35 -3.45 7.85
N PRO A 189 21.42 -4.11 8.34
CA PRO A 189 22.80 -3.80 7.96
C PRO A 189 23.20 -4.12 6.52
N HIS A 190 22.39 -4.89 5.79
CA HIS A 190 22.64 -5.25 4.39
C HIS A 190 21.81 -4.43 3.40
N ARG A 191 21.20 -3.33 3.84
CA ARG A 191 20.34 -2.48 3.02
C ARG A 191 20.66 -1.01 3.27
N THR A 192 20.78 -0.25 2.19
CA THR A 192 20.96 1.21 2.20
C THR A 192 19.74 1.89 1.61
N LEU A 193 19.48 3.13 2.02
CA LEU A 193 18.33 3.91 1.54
C LEU A 193 18.78 4.91 0.47
N HIS A 194 18.04 4.96 -0.64
CA HIS A 194 18.15 6.00 -1.65
C HIS A 194 16.94 6.92 -1.56
N TRP A 195 17.18 8.20 -1.31
CA TRP A 195 16.12 9.19 -1.07
C TRP A 195 15.56 9.76 -2.37
N SER A 196 14.23 9.82 -2.47
CA SER A 196 13.50 10.40 -3.61
C SER A 196 12.65 11.59 -3.15
N PRO A 197 13.23 12.81 -3.08
CA PRO A 197 12.51 13.98 -2.56
C PRO A 197 11.33 14.44 -3.43
N ASN A 198 11.23 13.98 -4.68
CA ASN A 198 10.13 14.35 -5.60
C ASN A 198 8.75 13.91 -5.10
N TYR A 199 8.69 12.77 -4.39
CA TYR A 199 7.46 12.15 -3.91
C TYR A 199 7.23 12.42 -2.42
N GLY A 200 7.99 13.35 -1.83
CA GLY A 200 7.78 13.76 -0.44
C GLY A 200 6.70 14.83 -0.30
N GLN A 201 6.26 15.04 0.94
CA GLN A 201 5.41 16.16 1.33
C GLN A 201 5.95 16.74 2.64
N VAL A 202 6.00 18.07 2.72
CA VAL A 202 6.51 18.82 3.87
C VAL A 202 5.43 19.78 4.32
N ASN A 203 5.12 19.75 5.61
CA ASN A 203 4.26 20.74 6.24
C ASN A 203 5.16 21.85 6.78
N LEU A 204 4.95 23.07 6.31
CA LEU A 204 5.69 24.26 6.69
C LEU A 204 4.78 25.20 7.45
N GLU A 205 5.31 25.81 8.49
CA GLU A 205 4.72 26.92 9.20
C GLU A 205 5.55 28.16 8.85
N ILE A 206 4.94 29.14 8.19
CA ILE A 206 5.61 30.35 7.72
C ILE A 206 5.00 31.55 8.42
N GLU A 207 5.83 32.34 9.09
CA GLU A 207 5.42 33.60 9.70
C GLU A 207 5.74 34.78 8.77
N ILE A 208 4.72 35.49 8.31
CA ILE A 208 4.87 36.67 7.44
C ILE A 208 4.04 37.82 8.03
N GLY A 209 4.72 38.91 8.41
CA GLY A 209 4.06 40.14 8.87
C GLY A 209 3.19 39.95 10.12
N GLY A 210 3.63 39.12 11.06
CA GLY A 210 2.92 38.81 12.30
C GLY A 210 1.72 37.87 12.14
N LYS A 211 1.61 37.19 10.99
CA LYS A 211 0.63 36.12 10.76
C LYS A 211 1.36 34.81 10.49
N THR A 212 0.92 33.77 11.17
CA THR A 212 1.37 32.39 10.97
C THR A 212 0.47 31.70 9.96
N LEU A 213 1.05 31.09 8.93
CA LEU A 213 0.35 30.34 7.89
C LEU A 213 0.93 28.94 7.76
N GLU A 214 0.07 27.94 7.72
CA GLU A 214 0.45 26.55 7.50
C GLU A 214 0.27 26.18 6.03
N PHE A 215 1.31 25.60 5.42
CA PHE A 215 1.29 25.14 4.04
C PHE A 215 1.77 23.69 3.97
N SER A 216 1.10 22.90 3.14
CA SER A 216 1.55 21.56 2.79
C SER A 216 2.07 21.58 1.35
N VAL A 217 3.39 21.45 1.20
CA VAL A 217 4.09 21.63 -0.08
C VAL A 217 5.02 20.47 -0.37
N THR A 218 5.46 20.35 -1.63
CA THR A 218 6.51 19.38 -1.98
C THR A 218 7.87 19.83 -1.45
N PRO A 219 8.81 18.91 -1.17
CA PRO A 219 10.17 19.24 -0.74
C PRO A 219 10.90 20.21 -1.67
N PHE A 220 10.58 20.17 -2.97
CA PHE A 220 11.09 21.13 -3.95
C PHE A 220 10.67 22.57 -3.63
N HIS A 221 9.37 22.81 -3.43
CA HIS A 221 8.87 24.13 -3.04
C HIS A 221 9.38 24.54 -1.66
N ALA A 222 9.48 23.59 -0.71
CA ALA A 222 10.05 23.84 0.60
C ALA A 222 11.50 24.32 0.53
N ALA A 223 12.34 23.70 -0.31
CA ALA A 223 13.73 24.12 -0.50
C ALA A 223 13.83 25.55 -1.06
N ILE A 224 12.95 25.91 -1.99
CA ILE A 224 12.87 27.27 -2.54
C ILE A 224 12.49 28.27 -1.44
N ILE A 225 11.43 27.97 -0.67
CA ILE A 225 10.95 28.83 0.43
C ILE A 225 12.06 29.02 1.48
N TYR A 226 12.75 27.95 1.85
CA TYR A 226 13.85 28.00 2.82
C TYR A 226 14.97 28.96 2.38
N LYS A 227 15.26 29.04 1.07
CA LYS A 227 16.25 30.00 0.54
C LYS A 227 15.86 31.47 0.67
N PHE A 228 14.58 31.78 0.89
CA PHE A 228 14.15 33.14 1.21
C PHE A 228 14.36 33.52 2.69
N GLN A 229 14.62 32.56 3.58
CA GLN A 229 14.96 32.83 4.98
C GLN A 229 16.41 33.29 5.14
N GLU A 230 17.31 32.85 4.26
CA GLU A 230 18.74 33.19 4.29
C GLU A 230 19.04 34.61 3.75
N LYS A 231 18.03 35.35 3.24
CA LYS A 231 18.16 36.71 2.69
C LYS A 231 17.33 37.71 3.46
#